data_AF-A0A6A1WR87-F1
#
_entry.id   AF-A0A6A1WR87-F1
#
_cell.length_a   1.000
_cell.length_b   1.000
_cell.length_c   1.000
_cell.angle_alpha   90.00
_cell.angle_beta   90.00
_cell.angle_gamma   90.00
#
_symmetry.space_group_name_H-M   'P 1'
#
loop_
_entity.id
_entity.type
_entity.pdbx_description
1 polymer ?
#
loop_
_entity_poly.entity_id
_entity_poly.type
_entity_poly.pdbx_seq_one_letter_code
_entity_poly.pdbx_strand_id
1 'polypeptide(L)'
;MLVTTFLMVLIMILVWRCHWLIVLIFTGLSLVVECTYLSAVLLKVNQGGWVPLVIAVAFYIVMYVWHYGTVKRYETELHSKVSLAWILGLGPSLGLVRVPGIGLVYSELASGVPHIFSHFITNLPALHSVVVFVCVKYLPVYKVPEEERFIVKRIGSTNFHMFRCVARYGYQDLHKKDPD
;
A
#
# COMPACT_ATOMS: atom_id res chain seq x y z
N MET A 1 24.04 -11.78 8.64
CA MET A 1 24.40 -12.77 9.67
C MET A 1 23.72 -12.37 10.98
N LEU A 2 24.03 -11.22 11.57
CA LEU A 2 23.35 -10.77 12.81
C LEU A 2 21.80 -10.71 12.71
N VAL A 3 21.28 -10.09 11.64
CA VAL A 3 19.82 -10.07 11.37
C VAL A 3 19.24 -11.48 11.18
N THR A 4 19.98 -12.37 10.51
CA THR A 4 19.53 -13.75 10.28
C THR A 4 19.52 -14.55 11.57
N THR A 5 20.46 -14.34 12.49
CA THR A 5 20.48 -14.97 13.82
C THR A 5 19.27 -14.54 14.64
N PHE A 6 18.95 -13.24 14.68
CA PHE A 6 17.74 -12.78 15.35
C PHE A 6 16.46 -13.36 14.72
N LEU A 7 16.40 -13.44 13.39
CA LEU A 7 15.27 -14.06 12.70
C LEU A 7 15.18 -15.57 13.01
N MET A 8 16.29 -16.28 13.06
CA MET A 8 16.33 -17.70 13.41
C MET A 8 15.91 -17.95 14.86
N VAL A 9 16.32 -17.09 15.79
CA VAL A 9 15.85 -17.14 17.18
C VAL A 9 14.33 -16.96 17.25
N LEU A 10 13.79 -15.99 16.49
CA LEU A 10 12.35 -15.77 16.40
C LEU A 10 11.62 -17.02 15.86
N ILE A 11 12.17 -17.68 14.83
CA ILE A 11 11.62 -18.92 14.26
C ILE A 11 11.69 -20.08 15.26
N MET A 12 12.81 -20.26 15.98
CA MET A 12 12.96 -21.32 16.97
C MET A 12 11.94 -21.21 18.12
N ILE A 13 11.58 -19.97 18.50
CA ILE A 13 10.58 -19.71 19.54
C ILE A 13 9.15 -19.86 19.00
N LEU A 14 8.82 -19.20 17.89
CA LEU A 14 7.44 -19.12 17.39
C LEU A 14 7.00 -20.37 16.61
N VAL A 15 7.87 -20.92 15.77
CA VAL A 15 7.54 -22.02 14.85
C VAL A 15 7.90 -23.36 15.46
N TRP A 16 9.14 -23.52 15.95
CA TRP A 16 9.62 -24.82 16.46
C TRP A 16 9.31 -25.07 17.94
N ARG A 17 8.96 -24.01 18.70
CA ARG A 17 8.64 -24.10 20.14
C ARG A 17 9.71 -24.86 20.94
N CYS A 18 10.98 -24.62 20.63
CA CYS A 18 12.10 -25.28 21.30
C CYS A 18 12.19 -24.89 22.79
N HIS A 19 12.80 -25.76 23.60
CA HIS A 19 13.06 -25.45 25.00
C HIS A 19 13.99 -24.22 25.12
N TRP A 20 13.69 -23.30 26.04
CA TRP A 20 14.36 -22.00 26.14
C TRP A 20 15.88 -22.10 26.29
N LEU A 21 16.37 -23.16 26.95
CA LEU A 21 17.82 -23.40 27.10
C LEU A 21 18.52 -23.62 25.75
N ILE A 22 17.89 -24.35 24.82
CA ILE A 22 18.47 -24.63 23.50
C ILE A 22 18.58 -23.33 22.69
N VAL A 23 17.52 -22.51 22.75
CA VAL A 23 17.50 -21.19 22.10
C VAL A 23 18.60 -20.29 22.69
N LEU A 24 18.76 -20.29 24.01
CA LEU A 24 19.76 -19.47 24.69
C LEU A 24 21.18 -19.89 24.34
N ILE A 25 21.48 -21.20 24.31
CA ILE A 25 22.78 -21.73 23.91
C ILE A 25 23.10 -21.37 22.45
N PHE A 26 22.15 -21.62 21.54
CA PHE A 26 22.33 -21.27 20.12
C PHE A 26 22.57 -19.77 19.94
N THR A 27 21.75 -18.93 20.58
CA THR A 27 21.87 -17.47 20.52
C THR A 27 23.22 -17.03 21.05
N GLY A 28 23.65 -17.55 22.21
CA GLY A 28 24.94 -17.20 22.81
C GLY A 28 26.11 -17.54 21.90
N LEU A 29 26.18 -18.77 21.39
CA LEU A 29 27.26 -19.21 20.50
C LEU A 29 27.30 -18.40 19.20
N SER A 30 26.14 -18.21 18.56
CA SER A 30 26.07 -17.46 17.31
C SER A 30 26.41 -15.99 17.51
N LEU A 31 25.91 -15.36 18.57
CA LEU A 31 26.18 -13.96 18.89
C LEU A 31 27.67 -13.73 19.18
N VAL A 32 28.38 -14.64 19.84
CA VAL A 32 29.83 -14.51 20.09
C VAL A 32 30.60 -14.48 18.77
N VAL A 33 30.31 -15.40 17.85
CA VAL A 33 30.97 -15.45 16.53
C VAL A 33 30.64 -14.19 15.72
N GLU A 34 29.40 -13.73 15.77
CA GLU A 34 28.97 -12.58 14.98
C GLU A 34 29.46 -11.25 15.56
N CYS A 35 29.47 -11.09 16.88
CA CYS A 35 30.01 -9.89 17.53
C CYS A 35 31.52 -9.77 17.32
N THR A 36 32.26 -10.87 17.35
CA THR A 36 33.70 -10.86 17.04
C THR A 36 33.95 -10.50 15.58
N TYR A 37 33.19 -11.07 14.66
CA TYR A 37 33.24 -10.70 13.24
C TYR A 37 32.87 -9.22 13.01
N LEU A 38 31.78 -8.74 13.62
CA LEU A 38 31.35 -7.34 13.51
C LEU A 38 32.41 -6.39 14.07
N SER A 39 33.01 -6.72 15.21
CA SER A 39 34.10 -5.95 15.81
C SER A 39 35.30 -5.86 14.86
N ALA A 40 35.69 -6.97 14.23
CA ALA A 40 36.76 -6.98 13.24
C ALA A 40 36.46 -6.10 12.00
N VAL A 41 35.20 -6.06 11.55
CA VAL A 41 34.76 -5.20 10.45
C VAL A 41 34.74 -3.73 10.85
N LEU A 42 34.28 -3.41 12.08
CA LEU A 42 34.25 -2.05 12.62
C LEU A 42 35.65 -1.45 12.75
N LEU A 43 36.65 -2.23 13.15
CA LEU A 43 38.04 -1.77 13.22
C LEU A 43 38.60 -1.36 11.85
N LYS A 44 38.13 -2.00 10.77
CA LYS A 44 38.51 -1.66 9.39
C LYS A 44 37.80 -0.42 8.83
N VAL A 45 36.84 0.15 9.55
CA VAL A 45 36.16 1.38 9.11
C VAL A 45 37.14 2.54 8.95
N ASN A 46 38.07 2.70 9.91
CA ASN A 46 39.10 3.74 9.86
C ASN A 46 40.13 3.51 8.72
N GLN A 47 40.26 2.26 8.25
CA GLN A 47 41.18 1.87 7.17
C GLN A 47 40.54 1.93 5.78
N GLY A 48 39.35 2.52 5.64
CA GLY A 48 38.65 2.69 4.35
C GLY A 48 37.28 2.05 4.27
N GLY A 49 36.84 1.33 5.30
CA GLY A 49 35.47 0.76 5.38
C GLY A 49 34.35 1.80 5.56
N TRP A 50 34.69 3.08 5.72
CA TRP A 50 33.71 4.16 5.88
C TRP A 50 32.96 4.50 4.57
N VAL A 51 33.59 4.34 3.41
CA VAL A 51 33.00 4.67 2.09
C VAL A 51 31.69 3.90 1.83
N PRO A 52 31.65 2.56 1.91
CA PRO A 52 30.40 1.81 1.70
C PRO A 52 29.34 2.13 2.77
N LEU A 53 29.75 2.51 3.99
CA LEU A 53 28.83 2.91 5.05
C LEU A 53 28.14 4.23 4.71
N VAL A 54 28.89 5.23 4.24
CA VAL A 54 28.32 6.50 3.78
C VAL A 54 27.37 6.29 2.61
N ILE A 55 27.74 5.46 1.63
CA ILE A 55 26.88 5.14 0.48
C ILE A 55 25.58 4.47 0.96
N ALA A 56 25.67 3.48 1.85
CA ALA A 56 24.50 2.80 2.42
C ALA A 56 23.58 3.78 3.17
N VAL A 57 24.14 4.69 3.98
CA VAL A 57 23.37 5.72 4.70
C VAL A 57 22.69 6.69 3.73
N ALA A 58 23.38 7.12 2.66
CA ALA A 58 22.79 8.00 1.66
C ALA A 58 21.58 7.35 0.96
N PHE A 59 21.72 6.10 0.49
CA PHE A 59 20.59 5.36 -0.09
C PHE A 59 19.48 5.12 0.92
N TYR A 60 19.81 4.80 2.17
CA TYR A 60 18.83 4.63 3.24
C TYR A 60 18.02 5.92 3.44
N ILE A 61 18.67 7.09 3.49
CA ILE A 61 17.97 8.38 3.63
C ILE A 61 17.03 8.62 2.45
N VAL A 62 17.49 8.40 1.20
CA VAL A 62 16.66 8.59 0.00
C VAL A 62 15.42 7.68 0.05
N MET A 63 15.62 6.39 0.36
CA MET A 63 14.51 5.43 0.48
C MET A 63 13.58 5.76 1.64
N TYR A 64 14.13 6.18 2.78
CA TYR A 64 13.37 6.54 3.97
C TYR A 64 12.50 7.77 3.73
N VAL A 65 13.07 8.83 3.14
CA VAL A 65 12.33 10.05 2.77
C VAL A 65 11.25 9.72 1.73
N TRP A 66 11.56 8.91 0.73
CA TRP A 66 10.58 8.48 -0.28
C TRP A 66 9.42 7.70 0.36
N HIS A 67 9.75 6.73 1.22
CA HIS A 67 8.75 5.93 1.92
C HIS A 67 7.88 6.80 2.83
N TYR A 68 8.50 7.66 3.63
CA TYR A 68 7.81 8.60 4.50
C TYR A 68 6.87 9.51 3.71
N GLY A 69 7.33 10.09 2.60
CA GLY A 69 6.51 10.92 1.73
C GLY A 69 5.33 10.16 1.12
N THR A 70 5.55 8.92 0.69
CA THR A 70 4.50 8.06 0.12
C THR A 70 3.44 7.70 1.16
N VAL A 71 3.85 7.30 2.37
CA VAL A 71 2.94 6.99 3.48
C VAL A 71 2.16 8.22 3.89
N LYS A 72 2.83 9.38 4.03
CA LYS A 72 2.17 10.63 4.43
C LYS A 72 1.17 11.10 3.38
N ARG A 73 1.53 11.03 2.09
CA ARG A 73 0.61 11.31 0.99
C ARG A 73 -0.64 10.43 1.06
N TYR A 74 -0.46 9.12 1.28
CA TYR A 74 -1.57 8.18 1.39
C TYR A 74 -2.46 8.47 2.61
N GLU A 75 -1.87 8.77 3.77
CA GLU A 75 -2.63 9.21 4.96
C GLU A 75 -3.41 10.50 4.70
N THR A 76 -2.78 11.51 4.09
CA THR A 76 -3.43 12.77 3.76
C THR A 76 -4.60 12.56 2.80
N GLU A 77 -4.46 11.67 1.82
CA GLU A 77 -5.55 11.32 0.90
C GLU A 77 -6.69 10.60 1.63
N LEU A 78 -6.36 9.70 2.56
CA LEU A 78 -7.34 9.01 3.40
C LEU A 78 -8.08 9.94 4.37
N HIS A 79 -7.40 10.96 4.91
CA HIS A 79 -7.99 11.93 5.83
C HIS A 79 -8.76 13.03 5.09
N SER A 80 -8.29 13.44 3.90
CA SER A 80 -8.92 14.46 3.06
C SER A 80 -10.00 13.86 2.15
N LYS A 81 -10.80 12.93 2.69
CA LYS A 81 -11.98 12.41 2.00
C LYS A 81 -13.00 13.53 1.92
N VAL A 82 -13.21 14.07 0.73
CA VAL A 82 -14.32 14.97 0.49
C VAL A 82 -15.59 14.18 0.76
N SER A 83 -16.45 14.71 1.63
CA SER A 83 -17.72 14.06 1.92
C SER A 83 -18.50 14.01 0.62
N LEU A 84 -18.99 12.82 0.27
CA LEU A 84 -19.84 12.64 -0.89
C LEU A 84 -21.05 13.60 -0.85
N ALA A 85 -21.56 13.87 0.35
CA ALA A 85 -22.63 14.82 0.59
C ALA A 85 -22.32 16.24 0.10
N TRP A 86 -21.06 16.69 0.21
CA TRP A 86 -20.61 17.94 -0.40
C TRP A 86 -20.81 17.89 -1.92
N ILE A 87 -20.24 16.87 -2.60
CA ILE A 87 -20.24 16.78 -4.08
C ILE A 87 -21.67 16.69 -4.64
N LEU A 88 -22.53 15.95 -3.95
CA LEU A 88 -23.95 15.84 -4.31
C LEU A 88 -24.72 17.15 -4.06
N GLY A 89 -24.36 17.91 -3.01
CA GLY A 89 -24.94 19.21 -2.69
C GLY A 89 -24.57 20.32 -3.67
N LEU A 90 -23.39 20.23 -4.31
CA LEU A 90 -22.98 21.16 -5.35
C LEU A 90 -23.35 20.75 -6.78
N GLY A 91 -23.90 19.56 -6.94
CA GLY A 91 -24.46 19.06 -8.19
C GLY A 91 -25.38 20.08 -8.92
N PRO A 92 -26.36 20.68 -8.21
CA PRO A 92 -27.30 21.65 -8.80
C PRO A 92 -26.71 23.04 -9.04
N SER A 93 -25.69 23.45 -8.27
CA SER A 93 -25.14 24.81 -8.33
C SER A 93 -23.98 24.97 -9.32
N LEU A 94 -23.28 23.88 -9.65
CA LEU A 94 -22.15 23.92 -10.59
C LEU A 94 -22.53 23.85 -12.08
N GLY A 95 -23.80 23.64 -12.43
CA GLY A 95 -24.22 23.51 -13.82
C GLY A 95 -23.59 22.29 -14.52
N LEU A 96 -23.48 21.16 -13.81
CA LEU A 96 -22.85 19.95 -14.34
C LEU A 96 -23.61 19.39 -15.53
N VAL A 97 -22.99 19.44 -16.70
CA VAL A 97 -23.51 18.84 -17.93
C VAL A 97 -23.25 17.35 -17.89
N ARG A 98 -24.29 16.52 -18.04
CA ARG A 98 -24.14 15.07 -18.17
C ARG A 98 -24.01 14.66 -19.63
N VAL A 99 -22.86 14.11 -19.98
CA VAL A 99 -22.58 13.53 -21.30
C VAL A 99 -23.00 12.05 -21.29
N PRO A 100 -23.69 11.55 -22.33
CA PRO A 100 -24.03 10.13 -22.41
C PRO A 100 -22.76 9.29 -22.45
N GLY A 101 -22.62 8.33 -21.53
CA GLY A 101 -21.49 7.40 -21.49
C GLY A 101 -21.15 6.92 -20.08
N ILE A 102 -20.12 6.08 -19.97
CA ILE A 102 -19.63 5.53 -18.70
C ILE A 102 -18.24 6.10 -18.43
N GLY A 103 -18.10 6.85 -17.33
CA GLY A 103 -16.82 7.37 -16.85
C GLY A 103 -16.21 6.41 -15.84
N LEU A 104 -15.01 5.92 -16.10
CA LEU A 104 -14.25 5.11 -15.15
C LEU A 104 -13.21 6.00 -14.45
N VAL A 105 -13.26 6.07 -13.13
CA VAL A 105 -12.30 6.85 -12.34
C VAL A 105 -11.53 5.89 -11.44
N TYR A 106 -10.23 5.73 -11.70
CA TYR A 106 -9.38 4.93 -10.83
C TYR A 106 -9.14 5.64 -9.50
N SER A 107 -9.28 4.92 -8.39
CA SER A 107 -9.09 5.44 -7.04
C SER A 107 -8.44 4.39 -6.15
N GLU A 108 -7.41 4.77 -5.41
CA GLU A 108 -6.78 3.88 -4.43
C GLU A 108 -7.54 3.82 -3.08
N LEU A 109 -8.56 4.67 -2.92
CA LEU A 109 -9.36 4.74 -1.70
C LEU A 109 -10.48 3.71 -1.72
N ALA A 110 -10.48 2.84 -0.70
CA ALA A 110 -11.56 1.89 -0.47
C ALA A 110 -12.86 2.57 0.02
N SER A 111 -12.81 3.84 0.45
CA SER A 111 -13.97 4.59 0.96
C SER A 111 -13.85 6.09 0.68
N GLY A 112 -14.98 6.74 0.36
CA GLY A 112 -15.04 8.15 -0.02
C GLY A 112 -14.80 8.38 -1.51
N VAL A 113 -14.83 9.66 -1.91
CA VAL A 113 -14.47 10.11 -3.25
C VAL A 113 -13.07 10.73 -3.16
N PRO A 114 -12.14 10.38 -4.07
CA PRO A 114 -10.79 10.93 -4.02
C PRO A 114 -10.83 12.45 -4.26
N HIS A 115 -9.98 13.19 -3.54
CA HIS A 115 -9.93 14.66 -3.60
C HIS A 115 -9.67 15.19 -5.01
N ILE A 116 -8.95 14.44 -5.86
CA ILE A 116 -8.72 14.82 -7.26
C ILE A 116 -10.04 14.99 -8.04
N PHE A 117 -11.09 14.27 -7.66
CA PHE A 117 -12.37 14.30 -8.36
C PHE A 117 -13.15 15.61 -8.10
N SER A 118 -13.03 16.20 -6.90
CA SER A 118 -13.64 17.53 -6.66
C SER A 118 -12.96 18.58 -7.53
N HIS A 119 -11.62 18.57 -7.59
CA HIS A 119 -10.86 19.45 -8.47
C HIS A 119 -11.17 19.22 -9.96
N PHE A 120 -11.40 17.98 -10.37
CA PHE A 120 -11.83 17.64 -11.72
C PHE A 120 -13.18 18.27 -12.07
N ILE A 121 -14.19 18.10 -11.21
CA ILE A 121 -15.53 18.66 -11.41
C ILE A 121 -15.51 20.19 -11.45
N THR A 122 -14.70 20.84 -10.60
CA THR A 122 -14.62 22.31 -10.57
C THR A 122 -14.00 22.89 -11.84
N ASN A 123 -13.01 22.20 -12.44
CA ASN A 123 -12.37 22.68 -13.67
C ASN A 123 -13.09 22.22 -14.95
N LEU A 124 -13.75 21.08 -14.91
CA LEU A 124 -14.50 20.47 -16.00
C LEU A 124 -15.90 20.15 -15.51
N PRO A 125 -16.88 21.05 -15.70
CA PRO A 125 -18.28 20.83 -15.31
C PRO A 125 -19.00 19.88 -16.28
N ALA A 126 -18.34 18.79 -16.69
CA ALA A 126 -18.87 17.74 -17.55
C ALA A 126 -18.61 16.38 -16.90
N LEU A 127 -19.68 15.61 -16.67
CA LEU A 127 -19.61 14.26 -16.11
C LEU A 127 -20.33 13.27 -17.03
N HIS A 128 -19.89 12.02 -16.99
CA HIS A 128 -20.58 10.93 -17.68
C HIS A 128 -21.91 10.61 -16.98
N SER A 129 -22.89 10.09 -17.73
CA SER A 129 -24.20 9.72 -17.20
C SER A 129 -24.10 8.64 -16.12
N VAL A 130 -23.12 7.75 -16.22
CA VAL A 130 -22.75 6.77 -15.20
C VAL A 130 -21.28 6.96 -14.85
N VAL A 131 -20.96 7.11 -13.56
CA VAL A 131 -19.56 7.19 -13.09
C VAL A 131 -19.26 6.00 -12.19
N VAL A 132 -18.22 5.24 -12.52
CA VAL A 132 -17.76 4.09 -11.74
C VAL A 132 -16.37 4.37 -11.18
N PHE A 133 -16.27 4.44 -9.86
CA PHE A 133 -15.00 4.52 -9.16
C PHE A 133 -14.41 3.12 -9.01
N VAL A 134 -13.29 2.84 -9.70
CA VAL A 134 -12.63 1.54 -9.70
C VAL A 134 -11.44 1.57 -8.75
N CYS A 135 -11.44 0.70 -7.75
CA CYS A 135 -10.35 0.54 -6.79
C CYS A 135 -9.79 -0.87 -6.88
N VAL A 136 -8.52 -0.99 -7.29
CA VAL A 136 -7.82 -2.28 -7.34
C VAL A 136 -7.01 -2.45 -6.07
N LYS A 137 -7.24 -3.54 -5.34
CA LYS A 137 -6.49 -3.89 -4.13
C LYS A 137 -5.87 -5.26 -4.27
N TYR A 138 -4.56 -5.32 -4.04
CA TYR A 138 -3.82 -6.57 -3.94
C TYR A 138 -3.81 -7.02 -2.49
N LEU A 139 -4.31 -8.24 -2.24
CA LEU A 139 -4.35 -8.85 -0.91
C LEU A 139 -3.23 -9.89 -0.79
N PRO A 140 -2.62 -10.04 0.40
CA PRO A 140 -1.57 -11.03 0.63
C PRO A 140 -2.15 -12.44 0.82
N VAL A 141 -3.00 -12.87 -0.11
CA VAL A 141 -3.66 -14.19 -0.12
C VAL A 141 -3.38 -14.88 -1.45
N TYR A 142 -3.39 -16.22 -1.43
CA TYR A 142 -3.08 -17.03 -2.60
C TYR A 142 -4.05 -16.79 -3.77
N LYS A 143 -5.35 -16.91 -3.50
CA LYS A 143 -6.45 -16.70 -4.46
C LYS A 143 -7.63 -16.05 -3.73
N VAL A 144 -8.23 -15.00 -4.30
CA VAL A 144 -9.45 -14.40 -3.73
C VAL A 144 -10.67 -15.17 -4.23
N PRO A 145 -11.66 -15.49 -3.36
CA PRO A 145 -12.93 -16.08 -3.79
C PRO A 145 -13.62 -15.21 -4.84
N GLU A 146 -14.26 -15.82 -5.85
CA GLU A 146 -14.89 -15.07 -6.96
C GLU A 146 -15.97 -14.11 -6.49
N GLU A 147 -16.70 -14.48 -5.43
CA GLU A 147 -17.74 -13.66 -4.79
C GLU A 147 -17.19 -12.38 -4.12
N GLU A 148 -15.93 -12.40 -3.65
CA GLU A 148 -15.28 -11.25 -3.02
C GLU A 148 -14.38 -10.48 -3.99
N ARG A 149 -14.20 -10.98 -5.22
CA ARG A 149 -13.28 -10.42 -6.21
C ARG A 149 -13.75 -9.06 -6.72
N PHE A 150 -15.06 -8.88 -6.94
CA PHE A 150 -15.63 -7.63 -7.43
C PHE A 150 -16.76 -7.16 -6.52
N ILE A 151 -16.47 -6.21 -5.65
CA ILE A 151 -17.46 -5.64 -4.74
C ILE A 151 -17.97 -4.34 -5.33
N VAL A 152 -19.17 -4.40 -5.92
CA VAL A 152 -19.85 -3.22 -6.48
C VAL A 152 -20.82 -2.64 -5.46
N LYS A 153 -20.68 -1.35 -5.14
CA LYS A 153 -21.60 -0.62 -4.24
C LYS A 153 -22.00 0.71 -4.87
N ARG A 154 -23.29 1.04 -4.80
CA ARG A 154 -23.75 2.38 -5.18
C ARG A 154 -23.23 3.42 -4.19
N ILE A 155 -22.83 4.58 -4.70
CA ILE A 155 -22.39 5.70 -3.89
C ILE A 155 -23.42 6.84 -4.04
N GLY A 156 -24.05 7.24 -2.92
CA GLY A 156 -24.96 8.40 -2.89
C GLY A 156 -26.43 8.09 -3.18
N SER A 157 -27.21 9.16 -3.39
CA SER A 157 -28.64 9.07 -3.69
C SER A 157 -28.91 8.50 -5.09
N THR A 158 -30.08 7.89 -5.28
CA THR A 158 -30.50 7.17 -6.49
C THR A 158 -30.32 7.97 -7.78
N ASN A 159 -30.40 9.30 -7.70
CA ASN A 159 -30.39 10.24 -8.83
C ASN A 159 -29.02 10.46 -9.48
N PHE A 160 -27.92 10.06 -8.82
CA PHE A 160 -26.57 10.40 -9.27
C PHE A 160 -25.85 9.32 -10.09
N HIS A 161 -26.42 8.12 -10.22
CA HIS A 161 -25.85 6.99 -11.00
C HIS A 161 -24.34 6.79 -10.80
N MET A 162 -23.87 6.99 -9.57
CA MET A 162 -22.47 6.79 -9.19
C MET A 162 -22.31 5.42 -8.52
N PHE A 163 -21.34 4.65 -8.99
CA PHE A 163 -21.03 3.32 -8.49
C PHE A 163 -19.56 3.25 -8.07
N ARG A 164 -19.27 2.34 -7.14
CA ARG A 164 -17.92 1.94 -6.77
C ARG A 164 -17.75 0.48 -7.13
N CYS A 165 -16.64 0.14 -7.74
CA CYS A 165 -16.18 -1.23 -7.90
C CYS A 165 -14.85 -1.39 -7.18
N VAL A 166 -14.79 -2.28 -6.18
CA VAL A 166 -13.53 -2.68 -5.56
C VAL A 166 -13.16 -4.04 -6.12
N ALA A 167 -12.07 -4.09 -6.88
CA ALA A 167 -11.52 -5.30 -7.45
C ALA A 167 -10.37 -5.80 -6.55
N ARG A 168 -10.49 -7.01 -6.02
CA ARG A 168 -9.52 -7.64 -5.12
C ARG A 168 -8.77 -8.76 -5.85
N TYR A 169 -7.44 -8.76 -5.76
CA TYR A 169 -6.60 -9.77 -6.40
C TYR A 169 -5.59 -10.34 -5.39
N GLY A 170 -5.43 -11.66 -5.39
CA GLY A 170 -4.38 -12.40 -4.70
C GLY A 170 -3.14 -12.63 -5.56
N TYR A 171 -2.13 -13.28 -5.00
CA TYR A 171 -0.83 -13.49 -5.64
C TYR A 171 -0.91 -14.32 -6.93
N GLN A 172 -1.77 -15.34 -6.99
CA GLN A 172 -1.92 -16.22 -8.15
C GLN A 172 -3.23 -15.97 -8.91
N ASP A 173 -3.94 -14.88 -8.61
CA ASP A 173 -5.12 -14.54 -9.38
C ASP A 173 -4.72 -14.14 -10.80
N LEU A 174 -5.16 -14.95 -11.77
CA LEU A 174 -4.93 -14.70 -13.18
C LEU A 174 -5.58 -13.36 -13.54
N HIS A 175 -4.73 -12.42 -13.98
CA HIS A 175 -5.13 -11.33 -14.84
C HIS A 175 -5.39 -11.97 -16.20
N LYS A 176 -6.59 -12.53 -16.39
CA LYS A 176 -6.98 -13.09 -17.69
C LYS A 176 -6.92 -11.92 -18.69
N LYS A 177 -5.79 -11.75 -19.38
CA LYS A 177 -5.76 -11.13 -20.71
C LYS A 177 -6.67 -12.01 -21.56
N ASP A 178 -7.54 -11.38 -22.33
CA ASP A 178 -8.59 -12.04 -23.11
C ASP A 178 -8.09 -13.33 -23.78
N PRO A 179 -8.93 -14.39 -23.83
CA PRO A 179 -8.64 -15.52 -24.68
C PRO A 179 -8.73 -15.03 -26.13
N ASP A 180 -7.62 -15.12 -26.86
CA ASP A 180 -7.65 -15.14 -28.33
C ASP A 180 -8.57 -16.26 -28.83
#